data_AF-A0A351Y6U5-F1
#
_entry.id   AF-A0A351Y6U5-F1
#
_cell.length_a   1.000
_cell.length_b   1.000
_cell.length_c   1.000
_cell.angle_alpha   90.00
_cell.angle_beta   90.00
_cell.angle_gamma   90.00
#
_symmetry.space_group_name_H-M   'P 1'
#
loop_
_entity.id
_entity.type
_entity.pdbx_description
1 polymer ?
#
loop_
_entity_poly.entity_id
_entity_poly.type
_entity_poly.pdbx_seq_one_letter_code
_entity_poly.pdbx_strand_id
1 'polypeptide(L)'
;MNTAYLALLAEGTTVPVYDLAGNDTIGPGVYDVAATTLDGTLTLSGAGVYIFKGSSVTVNAPGNMVLTNGADACNVFWALTTRMHVSAGAAHVIGTVITAVGGADITFGDGASLQGRAWAHTAITLRNNVITEPTCTVVPPS
;
A
#
# COMPACT_ATOMS: atom_id res chain seq x y z
N MET A 1 5.46 9.59 14.29
CA MET A 1 5.00 9.16 12.95
C MET A 1 5.98 9.50 11.85
N ASN A 2 6.57 10.71 11.81
CA ASN A 2 7.71 11.00 10.92
C ASN A 2 8.83 9.93 11.01
N THR A 3 9.08 9.39 12.21
CA THR A 3 10.04 8.29 12.43
C THR A 3 9.70 7.01 11.65
N ALA A 4 8.44 6.61 11.57
CA ALA A 4 8.03 5.39 10.86
C ALA A 4 8.15 5.58 9.34
N TYR A 5 7.73 6.74 8.84
CA TYR A 5 7.93 7.12 7.44
C TYR A 5 9.42 7.11 7.05
N LEU A 6 10.27 7.76 7.85
CA LEU A 6 11.72 7.79 7.61
C LEU A 6 12.38 6.40 7.72
N ALA A 7 11.89 5.53 8.61
CA ALA A 7 12.38 4.15 8.71
C ALA A 7 12.09 3.36 7.42
N LEU A 8 10.87 3.43 6.89
CA LEU A 8 10.52 2.76 5.62
C LEU A 8 11.36 3.27 4.44
N LEU A 9 11.68 4.57 4.40
CA LEU A 9 12.54 5.13 3.36
C LEU A 9 14.01 4.69 3.47
N ALA A 10 14.47 4.40 4.69
CA ALA A 10 15.84 3.96 4.95
C ALA A 10 16.10 2.50 4.57
N GLU A 11 15.04 1.71 4.36
CA GLU A 11 15.16 0.31 3.95
C GLU A 11 15.81 0.18 2.56
N GLY A 12 16.73 -0.77 2.45
CA GLY A 12 17.48 -1.04 1.22
C GLY A 12 16.54 -1.52 0.11
N THR A 13 16.56 -0.84 -1.03
CA THR A 13 15.75 -1.21 -2.19
C THR A 13 16.17 -2.57 -2.74
N THR A 14 15.23 -3.49 -2.91
CA THR A 14 15.45 -4.76 -3.62
C THR A 14 15.08 -4.66 -5.09
N VAL A 15 14.06 -3.85 -5.43
CA VAL A 15 13.60 -3.61 -6.80
C VAL A 15 13.54 -2.10 -7.08
N PRO A 16 14.49 -1.53 -7.85
CA PRO A 16 14.67 -0.07 -7.97
C PRO A 16 13.71 0.64 -8.95
N VAL A 17 13.03 -0.11 -9.80
CA VAL A 17 11.97 0.42 -10.67
C VAL A 17 10.89 -0.64 -10.76
N TYR A 18 9.77 -0.38 -10.10
CA TYR A 18 8.60 -1.25 -10.16
C TYR A 18 7.38 -0.47 -10.64
N ASP A 19 6.72 -1.01 -11.66
CA ASP A 19 5.47 -0.49 -12.20
C ASP A 19 4.32 -1.40 -11.75
N LEU A 20 3.25 -0.81 -11.21
CA LEU A 20 2.09 -1.53 -10.69
C LEU A 20 1.07 -1.89 -11.78
N ALA A 21 1.32 -1.50 -13.03
CA ALA A 21 0.39 -1.69 -14.12
C ALA A 21 0.17 -3.18 -14.45
N GLY A 22 -1.06 -3.53 -14.82
CA GLY A 22 -1.43 -4.88 -15.23
C GLY A 22 -1.61 -5.86 -14.06
N ASN A 23 -1.28 -7.13 -14.31
CA ASN A 23 -1.42 -8.20 -13.33
C ASN A 23 -0.04 -8.79 -13.01
N ASP A 24 0.34 -8.76 -11.74
CA ASP A 24 1.65 -9.24 -11.32
C ASP A 24 1.59 -10.04 -10.01
N THR A 25 2.57 -10.89 -9.79
CA THR A 25 2.74 -11.64 -8.55
C THR A 25 4.16 -11.47 -8.04
N ILE A 26 4.30 -10.90 -6.84
CA ILE A 26 5.59 -10.55 -6.25
C ILE A 26 5.82 -11.18 -4.88
N GLY A 27 7.08 -11.47 -4.59
CA GLY A 27 7.55 -11.93 -3.28
C GLY A 27 7.79 -10.78 -2.29
N PRO A 28 8.16 -11.06 -1.04
CA PRO A 28 8.57 -10.04 -0.07
C PRO A 28 9.77 -9.22 -0.57
N GLY A 29 9.79 -7.93 -0.27
CA GLY A 29 10.86 -7.03 -0.71
C GLY A 29 10.54 -5.54 -0.55
N VAL A 30 11.49 -4.72 -0.98
CA VAL A 30 11.41 -3.25 -0.99
C VAL A 30 11.40 -2.77 -2.44
N TYR A 31 10.27 -2.20 -2.85
CA TYR A 31 9.95 -1.78 -4.20
C TYR A 31 9.97 -0.25 -4.29
N ASP A 32 10.85 0.28 -5.12
CA ASP A 32 10.78 1.69 -5.54
C ASP A 32 9.74 1.79 -6.66
N VAL A 33 8.60 2.38 -6.30
CA VAL A 33 7.50 2.67 -7.22
C VAL A 33 7.56 4.16 -7.58
N ALA A 34 7.71 4.47 -8.86
CA ALA A 34 7.61 5.86 -9.31
C ALA A 34 6.15 6.37 -9.16
N ALA A 35 5.80 7.44 -9.87
CA ALA A 35 4.39 7.74 -10.06
C ALA A 35 3.79 6.62 -10.93
N THR A 36 2.92 5.79 -10.35
CA THR A 36 2.39 4.59 -11.02
C THR A 36 0.90 4.40 -10.73
N THR A 37 0.28 3.54 -11.52
CA THR A 37 -1.13 3.17 -11.42
C THR A 37 -1.25 1.66 -11.30
N LEU A 38 -2.03 1.19 -10.32
CA LEU A 38 -2.52 -0.17 -10.24
C LEU A 38 -3.91 -0.22 -10.90
N ASP A 39 -4.01 -0.90 -12.04
CA ASP A 39 -5.24 -1.05 -12.83
C ASP A 39 -5.66 -2.51 -13.05
N GLY A 40 -4.84 -3.47 -12.62
CA GLY A 40 -5.16 -4.90 -12.53
C GLY A 40 -4.95 -5.47 -11.12
N THR A 41 -4.61 -6.75 -11.03
CA THR A 41 -4.42 -7.44 -9.75
C THR A 41 -2.94 -7.55 -9.39
N LEU A 42 -2.56 -6.98 -8.24
CA LEU A 42 -1.26 -7.21 -7.61
C LEU A 42 -1.38 -8.32 -6.56
N THR A 43 -0.70 -9.44 -6.79
CA THR A 43 -0.65 -10.55 -5.83
C THR A 43 0.64 -10.51 -5.03
N LEU A 44 0.53 -10.40 -3.71
CA LEU A 44 1.65 -10.56 -2.80
C LEU A 44 1.70 -12.03 -2.36
N SER A 45 2.77 -12.71 -2.71
CA SER A 45 2.93 -14.15 -2.48
C SER A 45 4.15 -14.44 -1.62
N GLY A 46 3.93 -15.01 -0.44
CA GLY A 46 4.98 -15.42 0.48
C GLY A 46 4.94 -14.68 1.81
N ALA A 47 5.32 -15.36 2.89
CA ALA A 47 5.50 -14.73 4.19
C ALA A 47 6.72 -13.79 4.15
N GLY A 48 6.52 -12.55 4.60
CA GLY A 48 7.59 -11.55 4.69
C GLY A 48 7.05 -10.13 4.63
N VAL A 49 7.97 -9.18 4.55
CA VAL A 49 7.68 -7.74 4.53
C VAL A 49 7.69 -7.21 3.09
N TYR A 50 6.67 -6.40 2.77
CA TYR A 50 6.50 -5.72 1.50
C TYR A 50 6.50 -4.22 1.75
N ILE A 51 7.45 -3.50 1.16
CA ILE A 51 7.56 -2.04 1.29
C ILE A 51 7.51 -1.44 -0.10
N PHE A 52 6.52 -0.61 -0.36
CA PHE A 52 6.43 0.20 -1.56
C PHE A 52 6.76 1.63 -1.19
N LYS A 53 7.88 2.16 -1.69
CA LYS A 53 8.30 3.53 -1.46
C LYS A 53 8.33 4.29 -2.78
N GLY A 54 7.82 5.52 -2.79
CA GLY A 54 7.54 6.19 -4.05
C GLY A 54 6.95 7.57 -3.94
N SER A 55 6.55 8.13 -5.09
CA SER A 55 5.91 9.45 -5.14
C SER A 55 4.40 9.36 -4.93
N SER A 56 3.67 8.90 -5.94
CA SER A 56 2.22 8.74 -5.92
C SER A 56 1.79 7.39 -6.46
N VAL A 57 0.81 6.78 -5.81
CA VAL A 57 0.13 5.59 -6.31
C VAL A 57 -1.33 5.92 -6.57
N THR A 58 -1.80 5.57 -7.77
CA THR A 58 -3.23 5.60 -8.12
C THR A 58 -3.74 4.18 -8.25
N VAL A 59 -4.83 3.81 -7.57
CA VAL A 59 -5.49 2.51 -7.74
C VAL A 59 -6.78 2.75 -8.51
N ASN A 60 -6.76 2.44 -9.80
CA ASN A 60 -7.91 2.60 -10.69
C ASN A 60 -8.71 1.30 -10.73
N ALA A 61 -10.02 1.34 -10.44
CA ALA A 61 -10.86 0.15 -10.58
C ALA A 61 -10.70 -0.45 -12.00
N PRO A 62 -10.50 -1.77 -12.13
CA PRO A 62 -10.67 -2.84 -11.13
C PRO A 62 -9.43 -3.17 -10.28
N GLY A 63 -8.48 -2.24 -10.17
CA GLY A 63 -7.25 -2.35 -9.38
C GLY A 63 -7.46 -3.00 -8.01
N ASN A 64 -6.79 -4.13 -7.79
CA ASN A 64 -7.03 -4.98 -6.64
C ASN A 64 -5.72 -5.57 -6.10
N MET A 65 -5.68 -5.82 -4.80
CA MET A 65 -4.57 -6.51 -4.15
C MET A 65 -5.02 -7.83 -3.53
N VAL A 66 -4.16 -8.85 -3.61
CA VAL A 66 -4.44 -10.19 -3.05
C VAL A 66 -3.22 -10.68 -2.28
N LEU A 67 -3.45 -11.29 -1.12
CA LEU A 67 -2.41 -11.96 -0.33
C LEU A 67 -2.50 -13.47 -0.52
N THR A 68 -1.37 -14.12 -0.76
CA THR A 68 -1.28 -15.57 -0.96
C THR A 68 -0.04 -16.14 -0.30
N ASN A 69 0.01 -17.47 -0.14
CA ASN A 69 1.19 -18.21 0.30
C ASN A 69 1.81 -17.69 1.61
N GLY A 70 0.96 -17.26 2.56
CA GLY A 70 1.39 -16.78 3.88
C GLY A 70 1.73 -15.29 3.95
N ALA A 71 1.46 -14.50 2.91
CA ALA A 71 1.52 -13.05 3.00
C ALA A 71 0.47 -12.52 4.00
N ASP A 72 0.85 -11.53 4.81
CA ASP A 72 0.00 -10.95 5.86
C ASP A 72 -0.09 -9.42 5.64
N ALA A 73 -1.31 -8.88 5.69
CA ALA A 73 -1.58 -7.45 5.51
C ALA A 73 -0.84 -6.57 6.53
N CYS A 74 -0.50 -7.12 7.69
CA CYS A 74 0.30 -6.42 8.70
C CYS A 74 1.75 -6.16 8.27
N ASN A 75 2.25 -6.88 7.27
CA ASN A 75 3.60 -6.74 6.75
C ASN A 75 3.68 -5.99 5.42
N VAL A 76 2.60 -5.29 5.03
CA VAL A 76 2.54 -4.50 3.80
C VAL A 76 2.55 -3.01 4.16
N PHE A 77 3.50 -2.26 3.58
CA PHE A 77 3.72 -0.85 3.87
C PHE A 77 3.83 -0.02 2.59
N TRP A 78 3.21 1.15 2.60
CA TRP A 78 3.33 2.15 1.55
C TRP A 78 3.90 3.44 2.13
N ALA A 79 5.03 3.91 1.61
CA ALA A 79 5.68 5.17 2.00
C ALA A 79 5.71 6.11 0.79
N LEU A 80 4.76 7.05 0.73
CA LEU A 80 4.53 7.89 -0.45
C LEU A 80 4.87 9.36 -0.18
N THR A 81 5.62 10.00 -1.08
CA THR A 81 6.00 11.40 -0.90
C THR A 81 4.88 12.38 -1.22
N THR A 82 3.90 12.00 -2.05
CA THR A 82 2.86 12.93 -2.50
C THR A 82 1.43 12.47 -2.23
N ARG A 83 1.00 11.26 -2.62
CA ARG A 83 -0.37 10.80 -2.33
C ARG A 83 -0.61 9.33 -2.60
N MET A 84 -1.66 8.79 -1.97
CA MET A 84 -2.37 7.62 -2.49
C MET A 84 -3.79 8.03 -2.91
N HIS A 85 -4.17 7.71 -4.16
CA HIS A 85 -5.52 7.91 -4.66
C HIS A 85 -6.13 6.57 -5.06
N VAL A 86 -7.12 6.11 -4.30
CA VAL A 86 -7.90 4.92 -4.65
C VAL A 86 -9.19 5.41 -5.30
N SER A 87 -9.36 5.11 -6.58
CA SER A 87 -10.52 5.57 -7.37
C SER A 87 -11.83 4.98 -6.87
N ALA A 88 -12.95 5.54 -7.31
CA ALA A 88 -14.27 4.99 -7.01
C ALA A 88 -14.50 3.63 -7.68
N GLY A 89 -15.40 2.83 -7.09
CA GLY A 89 -15.73 1.48 -7.54
C GLY A 89 -15.01 0.40 -6.74
N ALA A 90 -14.91 -0.80 -7.31
CA ALA A 90 -14.33 -1.98 -6.67
C ALA A 90 -12.78 -1.94 -6.61
N ALA A 91 -12.20 -0.78 -6.31
CA ALA A 91 -10.76 -0.63 -6.09
C ALA A 91 -10.41 -1.03 -4.64
N HIS A 92 -9.39 -1.87 -4.49
CA HIS A 92 -8.99 -2.42 -3.20
C HIS A 92 -7.48 -2.36 -3.01
N VAL A 93 -7.06 -1.89 -1.84
CA VAL A 93 -5.65 -1.78 -1.44
C VAL A 93 -5.43 -2.45 -0.09
N ILE A 94 -4.25 -3.03 0.10
CA ILE A 94 -3.84 -3.71 1.34
C ILE A 94 -2.59 -3.03 1.90
N GLY A 95 -2.53 -2.86 3.21
CA GLY A 95 -1.35 -2.45 3.95
C GLY A 95 -1.47 -1.13 4.71
N THR A 96 -0.38 -0.74 5.36
CA THR A 96 -0.30 0.53 6.08
C THR A 96 0.24 1.62 5.16
N VAL A 97 -0.60 2.59 4.83
CA VAL A 97 -0.28 3.73 3.97
C VAL A 97 0.17 4.91 4.80
N ILE A 98 1.38 5.39 4.56
CA ILE A 98 1.99 6.53 5.25
C ILE A 98 2.46 7.53 4.20
N THR A 99 1.96 8.77 4.25
CA THR A 99 2.42 9.83 3.36
C THR A 99 3.40 10.79 4.03
N ALA A 100 4.22 11.50 3.24
CA ALA A 100 5.17 12.48 3.74
C ALA A 100 4.50 13.68 4.43
N VAL A 101 5.31 14.40 5.21
CA VAL A 101 4.96 15.74 5.69
C VAL A 101 4.93 16.75 4.53
N GLY A 102 4.02 17.74 4.59
CA GLY A 102 4.08 18.92 3.72
C GLY A 102 3.22 18.91 2.47
N GLY A 103 2.04 18.28 2.50
CA GLY A 103 1.05 18.39 1.42
C GLY A 103 0.42 17.07 1.00
N ALA A 104 0.91 15.94 1.51
CA ALA A 104 0.57 14.64 0.97
C ALA A 104 -0.70 14.03 1.55
N ASP A 105 -1.65 13.66 0.70
CA ASP A 105 -2.99 13.21 1.06
C ASP A 105 -3.26 11.73 0.74
N ILE A 106 -4.30 11.18 1.36
CA ILE A 106 -4.84 9.87 1.01
C ILE A 106 -6.32 10.05 0.67
N THR A 107 -6.74 9.67 -0.53
CA THR A 107 -8.12 9.80 -0.98
C THR A 107 -8.68 8.44 -1.41
N PHE A 108 -9.84 8.08 -0.87
CA PHE A 108 -10.61 6.92 -1.29
C PHE A 108 -11.92 7.39 -1.94
N GLY A 109 -12.10 7.06 -3.21
CA GLY A 109 -13.33 7.32 -3.98
C GLY A 109 -14.49 6.45 -3.51
N ASP A 110 -15.69 6.73 -4.04
CA ASP A 110 -16.93 6.05 -3.63
C ASP A 110 -16.81 4.52 -3.69
N GLY A 111 -17.06 3.83 -2.58
CA GLY A 111 -17.10 2.37 -2.53
C GLY A 111 -15.75 1.64 -2.56
N ALA A 112 -14.63 2.37 -2.64
CA ALA A 112 -13.30 1.77 -2.51
C ALA A 112 -13.06 1.17 -1.12
N SER A 113 -12.06 0.29 -0.99
CA SER A 113 -11.76 -0.37 0.28
C SER A 113 -10.26 -0.46 0.59
N LEU A 114 -9.96 -0.52 1.89
CA LEU A 114 -8.62 -0.72 2.44
C LEU A 114 -8.67 -1.84 3.49
N GLN A 115 -7.79 -2.83 3.36
CA GLN A 115 -7.42 -3.71 4.48
C GLN A 115 -6.07 -3.25 5.03
N GLY A 116 -6.08 -2.49 6.12
CA GLY A 116 -4.86 -1.83 6.58
C GLY A 116 -5.10 -0.62 7.45
N ARG A 117 -4.19 0.35 7.34
CA ARG A 117 -4.22 1.63 8.07
C ARG A 117 -3.84 2.75 7.10
N ALA A 118 -4.45 3.93 7.25
CA ALA A 118 -4.13 5.10 6.45
C ALA A 118 -3.70 6.24 7.36
N TRP A 119 -2.49 6.76 7.15
CA TRP A 119 -1.91 7.88 7.89
C TRP A 119 -1.42 8.94 6.91
N ALA A 120 -2.13 10.06 6.86
CA ALA A 120 -1.73 11.24 6.11
C ALA A 120 -1.45 12.40 7.05
N HIS A 121 -0.46 13.23 6.72
CA HIS A 121 -0.14 14.42 7.50
C HIS A 121 -1.09 15.60 7.21
N THR A 122 -1.80 15.58 6.08
CA THR A 122 -2.73 16.65 5.69
C THR A 122 -4.18 16.21 5.80
N ALA A 123 -4.62 15.31 4.92
CA ALA A 123 -6.01 14.90 4.82
C ALA A 123 -6.15 13.43 4.44
N ILE A 124 -7.18 12.80 4.99
CA ILE A 124 -7.71 11.52 4.54
C ILE A 124 -9.16 11.76 4.12
N THR A 125 -9.47 11.53 2.84
CA THR A 125 -10.82 11.72 2.29
C THR A 125 -11.48 10.37 2.05
N LEU A 126 -12.70 10.19 2.57
CA LEU A 126 -13.49 8.96 2.45
C LEU A 126 -14.87 9.25 1.87
N ARG A 127 -15.38 8.33 1.06
CA ARG A 127 -16.75 8.30 0.54
C ARG A 127 -17.25 6.85 0.48
N ASN A 128 -18.15 6.50 1.39
CA ASN A 128 -18.77 5.16 1.48
C ASN A 128 -17.76 3.99 1.42
N ASN A 129 -16.61 4.14 2.09
CA ASN A 129 -15.54 3.15 2.06
C ASN A 129 -15.65 2.11 3.18
N VAL A 130 -15.05 0.95 2.95
CA VAL A 130 -14.78 -0.04 3.99
C VAL A 130 -13.30 -0.01 4.33
N ILE A 131 -12.98 0.32 5.58
CA ILE A 131 -11.61 0.31 6.11
C ILE A 131 -11.53 -0.74 7.22
N THR A 132 -10.78 -1.81 6.98
CA THR A 132 -10.68 -2.96 7.87
C THR A 132 -9.28 -3.05 8.45
N GLU A 133 -9.16 -3.03 9.78
CA GLU A 133 -7.88 -3.26 10.45
C GLU A 133 -7.44 -4.73 10.27
N PRO A 134 -6.18 -4.99 9.88
CA PRO A 134 -5.71 -6.36 9.67
C PRO A 134 -5.47 -7.07 11.01
N THR A 135 -5.90 -8.34 11.08
CA THR A 135 -5.64 -9.24 12.20
C THR A 135 -4.28 -9.91 12.03
N CYS A 136 -3.27 -9.37 12.71
CA CYS A 136 -1.91 -9.87 12.59
C CYS A 136 -1.77 -11.23 13.27
N THR A 137 -1.26 -12.21 12.54
CA THR A 137 -0.87 -13.48 13.15
C THR A 137 0.47 -13.28 13.88
N VAL A 138 0.45 -13.32 15.22
CA VAL A 138 1.69 -13.40 15.99
C VAL A 138 2.33 -14.76 15.74
N VAL A 139 3.46 -14.79 15.04
CA VAL A 139 4.28 -16.01 14.93
C VAL A 139 4.76 -16.36 16.35
N PRO A 140 4.43 -17.54 16.90
CA PRO A 140 4.91 -17.96 18.22
C PRO A 140 6.45 -18.00 18.23
N PRO A 141 7.12 -17.51 19.29
CA PRO A 141 8.57 -17.69 19.40
C PRO A 141 8.89 -19.19 19.50
N SER A 142 9.84 -19.64 18.67
CA SER A 142 10.41 -21.00 18.69
C SER A 142 11.39 -21.20 19.84
#